data_AF-A0A1Q7BMD2-F1
#
_entry.id   AF-A0A1Q7BMD2-F1
#
_cell.length_a   1.000
_cell.length_b   1.000
_cell.length_c   1.000
_cell.angle_alpha   90.00
_cell.angle_beta   90.00
_cell.angle_gamma   90.00
#
_symmetry.space_group_name_H-M   'P 1'
#
loop_
_entity.id
_entity.type
_entity.pdbx_description
1 polymer ?
#
loop_
_entity_poly.entity_id
_entity_poly.type
_entity_poly.pdbx_seq_one_letter_code
_entity_poly.pdbx_strand_id
1 'polypeptide(L)'
;MHRVRVYVDGFNLYYGIHSAYSRQSLWLDLEALGNSLLRPGQQLDRICYFTARVRGLTDGRHRQDTYLQALAARATCLQIVEGRFQQKTQRCRSCGTSRITYEEKETDVSVAVTLVEDAARSAAPIVAVFPPRRVSDPLRTTADA
;
A
#
# COMPACT_ATOMS: atom_id res chain seq x y z
N MET A 1 -12.74 -23.17 -13.18
CA MET A 1 -12.01 -22.59 -12.03
C MET A 1 -11.89 -21.10 -12.26
N HIS A 2 -12.28 -20.28 -11.27
CA HIS A 2 -12.19 -18.82 -11.38
C HIS A 2 -10.91 -18.31 -10.71
N ARG A 3 -10.05 -17.63 -11.47
CA ARG A 3 -8.82 -17.03 -10.95
C ARG A 3 -9.16 -15.72 -10.23
N VAL A 4 -8.62 -15.52 -9.04
CA VAL A 4 -8.81 -14.29 -8.26
C VAL A 4 -7.47 -13.60 -8.10
N ARG A 5 -7.46 -12.29 -8.31
CA ARG A 5 -6.30 -11.43 -8.05
C ARG A 5 -6.62 -10.46 -6.93
N VAL A 6 -5.64 -10.25 -6.08
CA VAL A 6 -5.74 -9.37 -4.90
C VAL A 6 -4.82 -8.18 -5.09
N TYR A 7 -5.32 -6.97 -4.88
CA TYR A 7 -4.56 -5.73 -5.03
C TYR A 7 -4.48 -5.05 -3.68
N VAL A 8 -3.26 -4.89 -3.17
CA VAL A 8 -2.99 -4.38 -1.83
C VAL A 8 -2.21 -3.08 -1.93
N ASP A 9 -2.77 -2.01 -1.40
CA ASP A 9 -2.04 -0.76 -1.18
C ASP A 9 -1.31 -0.84 0.17
N GLY A 10 0.01 -0.85 0.12
CA GLY A 10 0.87 -1.03 1.27
C GLY A 10 0.85 0.12 2.27
N PHE A 11 0.66 1.37 1.81
CA PHE A 11 0.57 2.52 2.71
C PHE A 11 -0.76 2.52 3.45
N ASN A 12 -1.83 2.34 2.70
CA ASN A 12 -3.18 2.23 3.24
C ASN A 12 -3.30 1.03 4.19
N LEU A 13 -2.74 -0.13 3.84
CA LEU A 13 -2.68 -1.27 4.73
C LEU A 13 -1.90 -0.96 6.01
N TYR A 14 -0.70 -0.38 5.90
CA TYR A 14 0.16 -0.06 7.03
C TYR A 14 -0.53 0.87 8.03
N TYR A 15 -1.07 2.00 7.55
CA TYR A 15 -1.77 2.97 8.40
C TYR A 15 -3.08 2.39 8.95
N GLY A 16 -3.82 1.63 8.15
CA GLY A 16 -5.04 0.96 8.56
C GLY A 16 -4.81 0.01 9.74
N ILE A 17 -3.85 -0.91 9.61
CA ILE A 17 -3.47 -1.85 10.67
C ILE A 17 -2.96 -1.09 11.90
N HIS A 18 -2.06 -0.12 11.69
CA HIS A 18 -1.49 0.65 12.79
C HIS A 18 -2.56 1.37 13.61
N SER A 19 -3.60 1.91 12.94
CA SER A 19 -4.72 2.61 13.60
C SER A 19 -5.68 1.67 14.32
N ALA A 20 -5.98 0.50 13.75
CA ALA A 20 -7.01 -0.40 14.24
C ALA A 20 -6.50 -1.43 15.27
N TYR A 21 -5.25 -1.91 15.11
CA TYR A 21 -4.73 -3.06 15.85
C TYR A 21 -3.34 -2.83 16.47
N SER A 22 -2.81 -1.59 16.42
CA SER A 22 -1.47 -1.23 16.87
C SER A 22 -0.34 -1.95 16.10
N ARG A 23 0.92 -1.73 16.51
CA ARG A 23 2.12 -2.23 15.79
C ARG A 23 2.28 -3.75 15.78
N GLN A 24 1.55 -4.47 16.61
CA GLN A 24 1.69 -5.92 16.77
C GLN A 24 1.19 -6.71 15.55
N SER A 25 0.29 -6.14 14.76
CA SER A 25 -0.32 -6.80 13.59
C SER A 25 0.29 -6.39 12.24
N LEU A 26 1.42 -5.68 12.25
CA LEU A 26 2.06 -5.19 11.00
C LEU A 26 2.64 -6.32 10.13
N TRP A 27 2.82 -7.51 10.70
CA TRP A 27 3.31 -8.71 10.00
C TRP A 27 2.14 -9.52 9.43
N LEU A 28 1.36 -8.91 8.56
CA LEU A 28 0.23 -9.57 7.91
C LEU A 28 0.71 -10.48 6.78
N ASP A 29 0.30 -11.74 6.80
CA ASP A 29 0.48 -12.69 5.71
C ASP A 29 -0.59 -12.45 4.63
N LEU A 30 -0.17 -11.77 3.56
CA LEU A 30 -1.05 -11.38 2.45
C LEU A 30 -1.59 -12.58 1.67
N GLU A 31 -0.81 -13.67 1.58
CA GLU A 31 -1.25 -14.89 0.89
C GLU A 31 -2.27 -15.67 1.71
N ALA A 32 -2.05 -15.79 3.01
CA ALA A 32 -3.04 -16.37 3.91
C ALA A 32 -4.35 -15.55 3.92
N LEU A 33 -4.25 -14.21 3.94
CA LEU A 33 -5.41 -13.33 3.82
C LEU A 33 -6.11 -13.48 2.45
N GLY A 34 -5.35 -13.49 1.36
CA GLY A 34 -5.91 -13.65 0.02
C GLY A 34 -6.67 -14.97 -0.12
N ASN A 35 -6.11 -16.06 0.41
CA ASN A 35 -6.75 -17.38 0.42
C ASN A 35 -8.00 -17.45 1.30
N SER A 36 -8.02 -16.77 2.45
CA SER A 36 -9.19 -16.78 3.35
C SER A 36 -10.39 -16.01 2.78
N LEU A 37 -10.16 -15.11 1.82
CA LEU A 37 -11.21 -14.36 1.12
C LEU A 37 -11.80 -15.09 -0.08
N LEU A 38 -11.23 -16.24 -0.49
CA LEU A 38 -11.70 -17.01 -1.64
C LEU A 38 -13.02 -17.72 -1.34
N ARG A 39 -13.87 -17.82 -2.37
CA ARG A 39 -15.09 -18.64 -2.37
C ARG A 39 -14.82 -20.03 -2.98
N PRO A 40 -15.67 -21.04 -2.72
CA PRO A 40 -15.57 -22.34 -3.38
C PRO A 40 -15.48 -22.21 -4.90
N GLY A 41 -14.52 -22.91 -5.51
CA GLY A 41 -14.27 -22.87 -6.96
C GLY A 41 -13.40 -21.69 -7.44
N GLN A 42 -12.93 -20.84 -6.52
CA GLN A 42 -11.94 -19.80 -6.79
C GLN A 42 -10.53 -20.26 -6.42
N GLN A 43 -9.53 -19.72 -7.12
CA GLN A 43 -8.12 -19.94 -6.85
C GLN A 43 -7.39 -18.61 -6.87
N LEU A 44 -6.56 -18.36 -5.85
CA LEU A 44 -5.68 -17.20 -5.81
C LEU A 44 -4.63 -17.34 -6.91
N ASP A 45 -4.60 -16.36 -7.80
CA ASP A 45 -3.70 -16.30 -8.95
C ASP A 45 -2.47 -15.43 -8.67
N ARG A 46 -2.72 -14.25 -8.13
CA ARG A 46 -1.68 -13.23 -7.90
C ARG A 46 -2.08 -12.27 -6.80
N ILE A 47 -1.08 -11.83 -6.04
CA ILE A 47 -1.18 -10.68 -5.13
C ILE A 47 -0.30 -9.56 -5.67
N CYS A 48 -0.90 -8.43 -6.01
CA CYS A 48 -0.21 -7.22 -6.42
C CYS A 48 -0.09 -6.29 -5.21
N TYR A 49 1.11 -6.16 -4.64
CA TYR A 49 1.39 -5.29 -3.50
C TYR A 49 2.02 -3.99 -3.99
N PHE A 50 1.26 -2.91 -3.93
CA PHE A 50 1.68 -1.58 -4.35
C PHE A 50 2.30 -0.84 -3.17
N THR A 51 3.51 -0.34 -3.34
CA THR A 51 4.19 0.42 -2.29
C THR A 51 5.17 1.40 -2.91
N ALA A 52 5.58 2.43 -2.18
CA ALA A 52 6.67 3.30 -2.56
C ALA A 52 7.78 3.22 -1.50
N ARG A 53 9.05 3.20 -1.93
CA ARG A 53 10.22 3.10 -1.03
C ARG A 53 10.46 4.36 -0.21
N VAL A 54 10.36 4.27 1.12
CA VAL A 54 10.57 5.42 2.03
C VAL A 54 11.94 6.04 1.80
N ARG A 55 11.98 7.34 1.47
CA ARG A 55 13.21 8.12 1.28
C ARG A 55 13.49 9.01 2.50
N GLY A 56 14.75 9.03 2.98
CA GLY A 56 15.24 10.02 3.95
C GLY A 56 15.20 9.64 5.44
N LEU A 57 14.48 8.59 5.84
CA LEU A 57 14.50 8.07 7.22
C LEU A 57 15.10 6.66 7.23
N THR A 58 16.28 6.51 7.84
CA THR A 58 17.03 5.24 7.89
C THR A 58 16.20 4.11 8.51
N ASP A 59 15.57 4.36 9.65
CA ASP A 59 14.85 3.33 10.40
C ASP A 59 13.54 2.90 9.72
N GLY A 60 12.81 3.86 9.13
CA GLY A 60 11.58 3.57 8.41
C GLY A 60 11.83 2.74 7.16
N ARG A 61 12.90 3.06 6.44
CA ARG A 61 13.36 2.28 5.29
C ARG A 61 13.78 0.87 5.68
N HIS A 62 14.58 0.72 6.73
CA HIS A 62 14.98 -0.62 7.20
C HIS A 62 13.79 -1.50 7.56
N ARG A 63 12.78 -0.95 8.27
CA ARG A 63 11.57 -1.71 8.61
C ARG A 63 10.77 -2.12 7.38
N GLN A 64 10.62 -1.22 6.40
CA GLN A 64 9.95 -1.52 5.14
C GLN A 64 10.70 -2.60 4.38
N ASP A 65 12.02 -2.49 4.25
CA ASP A 65 12.86 -3.45 3.55
C ASP A 65 12.75 -4.84 4.18
N THR A 66 12.81 -4.93 5.51
CA THR A 66 12.61 -6.19 6.24
C THR A 66 11.24 -6.80 5.96
N TYR A 67 10.17 -6.00 5.97
CA TYR A 67 8.82 -6.49 5.70
C TYR A 67 8.67 -6.99 4.25
N LEU A 68 9.20 -6.24 3.27
CA LEU A 68 9.15 -6.64 1.87
C LEU A 68 9.95 -7.92 1.60
N GLN A 69 11.11 -8.07 2.25
CA GLN A 69 11.89 -9.32 2.17
C GLN A 69 11.12 -10.50 2.77
N ALA A 70 10.48 -10.31 3.92
CA ALA A 70 9.67 -11.35 4.54
C ALA A 70 8.47 -11.74 3.68
N LEU A 71 7.77 -10.77 3.09
CA LEU A 71 6.68 -11.01 2.16
C LEU A 71 7.16 -11.79 0.93
N ALA A 72 8.28 -11.39 0.32
CA ALA A 72 8.85 -12.08 -0.83
C ALA A 72 9.32 -13.51 -0.51
N ALA A 73 9.79 -13.77 0.71
CA ALA A 73 10.18 -15.10 1.15
C ALA A 73 8.99 -16.00 1.48
N ARG A 74 7.89 -15.41 1.97
CA ARG A 74 6.71 -16.15 2.45
C ARG A 74 5.70 -16.45 1.35
N ALA A 75 5.51 -15.50 0.44
CA ALA A 75 4.44 -15.56 -0.54
C ALA A 75 4.91 -16.11 -1.89
N THR A 76 4.16 -17.05 -2.44
CA THR A 76 4.47 -17.77 -3.69
C THR A 76 3.97 -17.04 -4.94
N CYS A 77 2.91 -16.24 -4.80
CA CYS A 77 2.23 -15.53 -5.90
C CYS A 77 2.26 -14.01 -5.75
N LEU A 78 3.24 -13.47 -5.01
CA LEU A 78 3.38 -12.05 -4.75
C LEU A 78 4.14 -11.34 -5.86
N GLN A 79 3.57 -10.22 -6.31
CA GLN A 79 4.22 -9.22 -7.16
C GLN A 79 4.26 -7.90 -6.40
N ILE A 80 5.46 -7.40 -6.11
CA ILE A 80 5.66 -6.07 -5.54
C ILE A 80 5.73 -5.06 -6.70
N VAL A 81 4.87 -4.05 -6.65
CA VAL A 81 4.82 -2.95 -7.62
C VAL A 81 5.30 -1.68 -6.90
N GLU A 82 6.51 -1.23 -7.25
CA GLU A 82 7.11 -0.06 -6.63
C GLU A 82 6.69 1.23 -7.35
N GLY A 83 5.93 2.08 -6.66
CA GLY A 83 5.62 3.44 -7.08
C GLY A 83 6.80 4.40 -6.92
N ARG A 84 6.71 5.59 -7.54
CA ARG A 84 7.74 6.63 -7.45
C ARG A 84 7.33 7.71 -6.46
N PHE A 85 8.22 8.02 -5.52
CA PHE A 85 8.10 9.25 -4.72
C PHE A 85 8.44 10.46 -5.59
N GLN A 86 7.49 11.40 -5.71
CA GLN A 86 7.75 12.67 -6.37
C GLN A 86 8.13 13.71 -5.31
N GLN A 87 9.30 14.31 -5.51
CA GLN A 87 9.77 15.39 -4.65
C GLN A 87 8.87 16.61 -4.85
N LYS A 88 8.31 17.13 -3.76
CA LYS A 88 7.50 18.34 -3.78
C LYS A 88 8.12 19.38 -2.87
N THR A 89 8.35 20.56 -3.43
CA THR A 89 8.77 21.72 -2.64
C THR A 89 7.51 22.34 -2.04
N GLN A 90 7.28 22.13 -0.74
CA GLN A 90 6.25 22.87 -0.02
C GLN A 90 6.80 24.21 0.43
N ARG A 91 6.20 25.28 -0.07
CA ARG A 91 6.48 26.63 0.41
C ARG A 91 5.48 26.99 1.49
N CYS A 92 5.97 27.34 2.68
CA CYS A 92 5.13 27.86 3.74
C CYS A 92 4.50 29.17 3.29
N ARG A 93 3.16 29.27 3.37
CA ARG A 93 2.42 30.47 2.97
C ARG A 93 2.59 31.64 3.96
N SER A 94 3.04 31.36 5.18
CA SER A 94 3.21 32.37 6.24
C SER A 94 4.65 32.93 6.28
N CYS A 95 5.68 32.06 6.27
CA CYS A 95 7.08 32.49 6.41
C CYS A 95 7.90 32.41 5.11
N GLY A 96 7.33 31.92 4.01
CA GLY A 96 8.01 31.84 2.71
C GLY A 96 9.09 30.75 2.60
N THR A 97 9.48 30.09 3.70
CA THR A 97 10.45 28.99 3.72
C THR A 97 9.96 27.81 2.88
N SER A 98 10.82 27.33 1.98
CA SER A 98 10.60 26.09 1.23
C SER A 98 11.17 24.90 1.99
N ARG A 99 10.34 23.87 2.22
CA ARG A 99 10.77 22.57 2.71
C ARG A 99 10.58 21.54 1.61
N ILE A 100 11.55 20.65 1.47
CA ILE A 100 11.42 19.49 0.57
C ILE A 100 10.57 18.47 1.33
N THR A 101 9.41 18.14 0.76
CA THR A 101 8.53 17.08 1.25
C THR A 101 8.43 16.02 0.17
N TYR A 102 8.34 14.76 0.57
CA TYR A 102 8.13 13.65 -0.35
C TYR A 102 6.65 13.30 -0.29
N GLU A 103 5.94 13.52 -1.39
CA GLU A 103 4.56 13.07 -1.53
C GLU A 103 4.60 11.73 -2.27
N GLU A 104 4.00 10.70 -1.67
CA GLU A 104 3.70 9.49 -2.41
C GLU A 104 2.72 9.85 -3.51
N LYS A 105 3.09 9.59 -4.76
CA LYS A 105 2.24 9.82 -5.92
C LYS A 105 2.12 8.52 -6.70
N GLU A 106 0.98 8.36 -7.38
CA GLU A 106 0.74 7.34 -8.42
C GLU A 106 0.45 5.91 -7.94
N THR A 107 0.34 5.62 -6.64
CA THR A 107 -0.13 4.29 -6.18
C THR A 107 -1.57 4.03 -6.64
N ASP A 108 -2.49 4.98 -6.45
CA ASP A 108 -3.87 4.89 -6.93
C ASP A 108 -3.97 4.70 -8.45
N VAL A 109 -3.10 5.39 -9.20
CA VAL A 109 -3.04 5.30 -10.67
C VAL A 109 -2.49 3.95 -11.10
N SER A 110 -1.45 3.48 -10.43
CA SER A 110 -0.84 2.18 -10.70
C SER A 110 -1.82 1.04 -10.43
N VAL A 111 -2.54 1.10 -9.30
CA VAL A 111 -3.63 0.16 -8.99
C VAL A 111 -4.70 0.19 -10.08
N ALA A 112 -5.17 1.38 -10.48
CA ALA A 112 -6.21 1.53 -11.49
C ALA A 112 -5.76 1.00 -12.87
N VAL A 113 -4.53 1.30 -13.30
CA VAL A 113 -3.98 0.83 -14.58
C VAL A 113 -3.85 -0.69 -14.57
N THR A 114 -3.26 -1.29 -13.53
CA THR A 114 -3.11 -2.74 -13.44
C THR A 114 -4.48 -3.43 -13.40
N LEU A 115 -5.46 -2.84 -12.71
CA LEU A 115 -6.82 -3.36 -12.66
C LEU A 115 -7.50 -3.34 -14.04
N VAL A 116 -7.35 -2.26 -14.80
CA VAL A 116 -7.90 -2.14 -16.16
C VAL A 116 -7.19 -3.09 -17.13
N GLU A 117 -5.87 -3.20 -17.07
CA GLU A 117 -5.09 -4.15 -17.86
C GLU A 117 -5.50 -5.60 -17.58
N ASP A 118 -5.70 -5.93 -16.30
CA ASP A 118 -6.10 -7.26 -15.89
C ASP A 118 -7.54 -7.58 -16.26
N ALA A 119 -8.46 -6.62 -16.16
CA ALA A 119 -9.83 -6.76 -16.64
C ALA A 119 -9.89 -6.94 -18.17
N ALA A 120 -9.03 -6.23 -18.91
CA ALA A 120 -8.94 -6.37 -20.36
C ALA A 120 -8.35 -7.73 -20.79
N ARG A 121 -7.44 -8.29 -19.99
CA ARG A 121 -6.79 -9.59 -20.26
C ARG A 121 -7.53 -10.79 -19.67
N SER A 122 -8.47 -10.60 -18.74
CA SER A 122 -9.12 -11.69 -18.01
C SER A 122 -10.53 -11.33 -17.53
N ALA A 123 -11.49 -12.24 -17.73
CA ALA A 123 -12.89 -12.08 -17.32
C ALA A 123 -13.17 -12.44 -15.83
N ALA A 124 -12.17 -12.37 -14.94
CA ALA A 124 -12.25 -12.95 -13.59
C ALA A 124 -12.42 -11.89 -12.47
N PRO A 125 -13.15 -12.21 -11.38
CA PRO A 125 -13.56 -11.22 -10.38
C PRO A 125 -12.38 -10.77 -9.49
N ILE A 126 -12.12 -9.47 -9.57
CA ILE A 126 -11.17 -8.67 -8.81
C ILE A 126 -11.64 -8.57 -7.35
N VAL A 127 -10.77 -8.82 -6.37
CA VAL A 127 -11.12 -8.67 -4.94
C VAL A 127 -10.25 -7.60 -4.24
N ALA A 128 -10.99 -6.61 -3.74
CA ALA A 128 -10.77 -5.61 -2.69
C ALA A 128 -9.37 -5.02 -2.46
N VAL A 129 -9.28 -3.74 -2.87
CA VAL A 129 -8.38 -2.72 -2.30
C VAL A 129 -8.82 -2.44 -0.86
N PHE A 130 -7.88 -2.39 0.08
CA PHE A 130 -8.11 -1.92 1.45
C PHE A 130 -7.75 -0.44 1.57
N PRO A 131 -8.64 0.54 1.30
CA PRO A 131 -8.43 1.89 1.80
C PRO A 131 -8.88 1.92 3.27
N PRO A 132 -8.01 2.22 4.26
CA PRO A 132 -8.53 2.79 5.49
C PRO A 132 -9.24 4.10 5.12
N ARG A 133 -10.31 4.42 5.86
CA ARG A 133 -11.00 5.70 5.75
C ARG A 133 -9.98 6.84 5.72
N ARG A 134 -10.21 7.88 4.92
CA ARG A 134 -9.71 9.22 5.26
C ARG A 134 -10.24 9.55 6.65
N VAL A 135 -9.50 9.16 7.69
CA VAL A 135 -9.58 9.87 8.95
C VAL A 135 -8.88 11.19 8.62
N SER A 136 -9.71 12.23 8.48
CA SER A 136 -9.33 13.62 8.34
C SER A 136 -7.91 13.90 8.85
N ASP A 137 -7.06 14.42 7.96
CA ASP A 137 -5.82 15.14 8.25
C ASP A 137 -5.78 15.72 9.67
N PRO A 138 -4.97 15.19 10.60
CA PRO A 138 -4.65 15.89 11.84
C PRO A 138 -3.34 16.69 11.73
N LEU A 139 -2.69 16.76 10.56
CA LEU A 139 -1.48 17.60 10.39
C LEU A 139 -1.77 19.10 10.27
N ARG A 140 -2.96 19.54 10.70
CA ARG A 140 -3.32 20.93 10.90
C ARG A 140 -4.02 21.02 12.27
N THR A 141 -3.40 21.71 13.22
CA THR A 141 -3.66 21.75 14.70
C THR A 141 -3.02 20.57 15.43
N THR A 142 -1.96 20.69 16.24
CA THR A 142 -1.57 21.74 17.19
C THR A 142 -0.04 21.84 17.32
N ALA A 143 0.54 22.94 16.84
CA ALA A 143 1.62 23.60 17.56
C ALA A 143 0.91 24.76 18.26
N ASP A 144 0.77 24.66 19.58
CA ASP A 144 0.35 25.68 20.57
C ASP A 144 -0.49 25.00 21.66
N ALA A 145 0.21 24.44 22.64
CA ALA A 145 -0.10 24.46 24.08
C ALA A 145 1.10 23.87 24.84
#